data_AF-A0A835M3I2-F1
#
_entry.id   AF-A0A835M3I2-F1
#
_cell.length_a   1.000
_cell.length_b   1.000
_cell.length_c   1.000
_cell.angle_alpha   90.00
_cell.angle_beta   90.00
_cell.angle_gamma   90.00
#
_symmetry.space_group_name_H-M   'P 1'
#
loop_
_entity.id
_entity.type
_entity.pdbx_description
1 polymer ?
#
loop_
_entity_poly.entity_id
_entity_poly.type
_entity_poly.pdbx_seq_one_letter_code
_entity_poly.pdbx_strand_id
1 'polypeptide(L)'
;MARTKKNGPRYLICVISKSLLAYCDEEAWWIDSASSRHVTKSINYFVDIKELKTGDHKVYMGNNIYCDVLGIGTVKIPLPGEMNLLLTDVLFAPNMRCNLIFVSRLDDKGYEVKFRSGKV
;
A
#
# COMPACT_ATOMS: atom_id res chain seq x y z
N MET A 1 33.71 2.51 -27.91
CA MET A 1 33.37 1.69 -26.72
C MET A 1 32.31 2.44 -25.91
N ALA A 2 31.07 1.97 -25.92
CA ALA A 2 30.01 2.52 -25.07
C ALA A 2 29.99 1.75 -23.74
N ARG A 3 30.18 2.46 -22.62
CA ARG A 3 30.01 1.89 -21.27
C ARG A 3 28.52 1.63 -21.04
N THR A 4 28.12 0.37 -21.04
CA THR A 4 26.83 -0.08 -20.51
C THR A 4 26.78 0.20 -19.01
N LYS A 5 25.93 1.13 -18.58
CA LYS A 5 25.57 1.28 -17.16
C LYS A 5 24.84 0.00 -16.74
N LYS A 6 25.44 -0.80 -15.87
CA LYS A 6 24.74 -1.89 -15.18
C LYS A 6 23.70 -1.24 -14.27
N ASN A 7 22.42 -1.48 -14.56
CA ASN A 7 21.34 -1.13 -13.64
C ASN A 7 21.46 -2.06 -12.42
N GLY A 8 22.02 -1.55 -11.33
CA GLY A 8 21.98 -2.21 -10.04
C GLY A 8 20.54 -2.32 -9.51
N PRO A 9 20.28 -3.19 -8.53
CA PRO A 9 18.98 -3.27 -7.88
C PRO A 9 18.56 -1.88 -7.37
N ARG A 10 17.37 -1.43 -7.78
CA ARG A 10 16.78 -0.17 -7.34
C ARG A 10 16.17 -0.41 -5.96
N TYR A 11 16.89 -0.04 -4.91
CA TYR A 11 16.38 -0.11 -3.55
C TYR A 11 15.38 1.03 -3.31
N LEU A 12 14.12 0.67 -3.04
CA LEU A 12 13.14 1.62 -2.55
C LEU A 12 13.37 1.81 -1.04
N ILE A 13 14.08 2.85 -0.64
CA ILE A 13 14.24 3.21 0.77
C ILE A 13 13.12 4.20 1.12
N CYS A 14 12.02 3.71 1.69
CA CYS A 14 10.92 4.54 2.16
C CYS A 14 11.08 4.76 3.67
N VAL A 15 11.58 5.93 4.08
CA VAL A 15 11.65 6.31 5.50
C VAL A 15 10.34 6.99 5.91
N ILE A 16 9.42 6.24 6.52
CA ILE A 16 8.18 6.75 7.09
C ILE A 16 8.39 7.03 8.58
N SER A 17 8.69 8.29 8.88
CA SER A 17 8.84 8.80 10.24
C SER A 17 7.48 9.22 10.82
N LYS A 18 6.53 8.30 11.00
CA LYS A 18 5.32 8.59 11.78
C LYS A 18 4.80 7.33 12.49
N SER A 19 5.18 7.18 13.75
CA SER A 19 4.56 6.27 14.69
C SER A 19 3.75 7.09 15.70
N LEU A 20 2.44 6.83 15.78
CA LEU A 20 1.64 6.91 17.01
C LEU A 20 0.22 6.40 16.71
N LEU A 21 -0.23 5.52 17.61
CA LEU A 21 -1.36 4.59 17.58
C LEU A 21 -2.78 5.18 17.33
N ALA A 22 -2.93 6.38 16.76
CA ALA A 22 -4.23 7.00 16.57
C ALA A 22 -4.37 8.01 15.42
N TYR A 23 -3.31 8.40 14.69
CA TYR A 23 -3.45 9.43 13.65
C TYR A 23 -3.20 8.86 12.25
N CYS A 24 -4.30 8.63 11.52
CA CYS A 24 -4.25 8.39 10.08
C CYS A 24 -4.58 9.69 9.39
N ASP A 25 -3.55 10.32 8.84
CA ASP A 25 -3.73 11.35 7.83
C ASP A 25 -4.55 10.75 6.67
N GLU A 26 -5.44 11.53 6.06
CA GLU A 26 -6.39 11.00 5.09
C GLU A 26 -5.71 10.40 3.86
N GLU A 27 -4.50 10.86 3.55
CA GLU A 27 -3.73 10.39 2.40
C GLU A 27 -2.53 9.50 2.78
N ALA A 28 -2.27 9.30 4.08
CA ALA A 28 -1.12 8.51 4.51
C ALA A 28 -1.31 7.00 4.26
N TRP A 29 -0.21 6.34 3.91
CA TRP A 29 -0.10 4.89 3.78
C TRP A 29 0.63 4.30 4.97
N TRP A 30 0.02 3.29 5.59
CA TRP A 30 0.64 2.52 6.66
C TRP A 30 1.21 1.23 6.09
N ILE A 31 2.47 0.95 6.41
CA ILE A 31 3.10 -0.33 6.08
C ILE A 31 2.77 -1.30 7.21
N ASP A 32 1.95 -2.31 6.92
CA ASP A 32 1.36 -3.19 7.91
C ASP A 32 1.69 -4.65 7.59
N SER A 33 2.50 -5.27 8.46
CA SER A 33 2.85 -6.70 8.37
C SER A 33 1.78 -7.62 8.93
N ALA A 34 0.84 -7.10 9.73
CA ALA A 34 -0.28 -7.86 10.28
C ALA A 34 -1.51 -7.84 9.37
N SER A 35 -1.55 -6.95 8.37
CA SER A 35 -2.56 -6.99 7.31
C SER A 35 -2.39 -8.26 6.46
N SER A 36 -3.43 -8.62 5.72
CA SER A 36 -3.40 -9.67 4.69
C SER A 36 -3.55 -9.13 3.27
N ARG A 37 -3.91 -7.85 3.12
CA ARG A 37 -4.23 -7.22 1.82
C ARG A 37 -3.80 -5.76 1.77
N HIS A 38 -3.50 -5.28 0.57
CA HIS A 38 -3.44 -3.84 0.32
C HIS A 38 -4.86 -3.27 0.36
N VAL A 39 -5.03 -2.12 1.02
CA VAL A 39 -6.33 -1.46 1.14
C VAL A 39 -6.13 0.04 0.95
N THR A 40 -7.03 0.68 0.22
CA THR A 40 -7.10 2.13 0.15
C THR A 40 -8.53 2.61 0.31
N LYS A 41 -8.70 3.75 0.96
CA LYS A 41 -9.98 4.44 1.05
C LYS A 41 -10.19 5.45 -0.07
N SER A 42 -9.16 5.74 -0.87
CA SER A 42 -9.22 6.74 -1.93
C SER A 42 -9.17 6.09 -3.31
N ILE A 43 -10.19 6.38 -4.11
CA ILE A 43 -10.29 5.89 -5.50
C ILE A 43 -9.23 6.54 -6.41
N ASN A 44 -8.70 7.70 -6.02
CA ASN A 44 -7.79 8.49 -6.85
C ASN A 44 -6.42 7.82 -7.09
N TYR A 45 -6.06 6.82 -6.29
CA TYR A 45 -4.82 6.07 -6.50
C TYR A 45 -4.95 4.99 -7.58
N PHE A 46 -6.16 4.59 -7.97
CA PHE A 46 -6.35 3.51 -8.92
C PHE A 46 -6.00 3.94 -10.34
N VAL A 47 -5.24 3.08 -11.03
CA VAL A 47 -5.00 3.20 -12.48
C VAL A 47 -5.95 2.29 -13.27
N ASP A 48 -6.42 1.22 -12.63
CA ASP A 48 -7.51 0.37 -13.08
C ASP A 48 -8.29 -0.09 -11.85
N ILE A 49 -9.60 -0.28 -12.01
CA ILE A 49 -10.46 -0.80 -10.95
C ILE A 49 -11.59 -1.63 -11.55
N LYS A 50 -11.80 -2.80 -10.98
CA LYS A 50 -13.03 -3.56 -11.14
C LYS A 50 -13.96 -3.20 -9.99
N GLU A 51 -15.05 -2.51 -10.30
CA GLU A 51 -16.08 -2.17 -9.31
C GLU A 51 -16.79 -3.42 -8.80
N LEU A 52 -17.16 -3.39 -7.52
CA LEU A 52 -17.91 -4.43 -6.82
C LEU A 52 -19.15 -3.80 -6.18
N LYS A 53 -20.22 -4.57 -6.05
CA LYS A 53 -21.42 -4.09 -5.37
C LYS A 53 -21.21 -4.15 -3.86
N THR A 54 -21.76 -3.18 -3.16
CA THR A 54 -21.81 -3.17 -1.69
C THR A 54 -22.39 -4.48 -1.17
N GLY A 55 -21.74 -5.08 -0.17
CA GLY A 55 -22.14 -6.35 0.43
C GLY A 55 -21.55 -7.60 -0.22
N ASP A 56 -21.05 -7.54 -1.46
CA ASP A 56 -20.45 -8.71 -2.14
C ASP A 56 -19.13 -9.13 -1.48
N HIS A 57 -18.35 -8.15 -1.00
CA HIS A 57 -17.02 -8.35 -0.46
C HIS A 57 -16.80 -7.46 0.77
N LYS A 58 -16.09 -8.01 1.75
CA LYS A 58 -15.81 -7.37 3.04
C LYS A 58 -14.35 -7.51 3.40
N VAL A 59 -13.81 -6.49 4.05
CA VAL A 59 -12.52 -6.56 4.74
C VAL A 59 -12.78 -6.49 6.24
N TYR A 60 -12.24 -7.45 7.00
CA TYR A 60 -12.39 -7.52 8.46
C TYR A 60 -11.17 -6.91 9.14
N MET A 61 -11.42 -6.13 10.17
CA MET A 61 -10.39 -5.53 11.03
C MET A 61 -10.17 -6.39 12.28
N GLY A 62 -9.09 -6.11 13.03
CA GLY A 62 -8.73 -6.87 14.24
C GLY A 62 -9.78 -6.86 15.36
N ASN A 63 -10.73 -5.91 15.35
CA ASN A 63 -11.87 -5.85 16.26
C ASN A 63 -13.11 -6.59 15.74
N ASN A 64 -12.97 -7.38 14.68
CA ASN A 64 -14.04 -8.13 14.01
C ASN A 64 -15.15 -7.27 13.36
N ILE A 65 -14.95 -5.95 13.27
CA ILE A 65 -15.79 -5.05 12.47
C ILE A 65 -15.30 -5.12 11.02
N TYR A 66 -16.22 -4.97 10.06
CA TYR A 66 -15.89 -4.98 8.65
C TYR A 66 -16.17 -3.65 7.95
N CYS A 67 -15.50 -3.45 6.80
CA CYS A 67 -15.88 -2.46 5.80
C CYS A 67 -16.23 -3.15 4.48
N ASP A 68 -17.20 -2.61 3.77
CA ASP A 68 -17.50 -3.06 2.40
C ASP A 68 -16.35 -2.71 1.46
N VAL A 69 -16.07 -3.63 0.55
CA VAL A 69 -15.11 -3.46 -0.54
C VAL A 69 -15.90 -3.15 -1.79
N LEU A 70 -15.66 -1.98 -2.37
CA LEU A 70 -16.36 -1.47 -3.55
C LEU A 70 -15.57 -1.62 -4.84
N GLY A 71 -14.34 -2.14 -4.77
CA GLY A 71 -13.57 -2.47 -5.95
C GLY A 71 -12.24 -3.12 -5.65
N ILE A 72 -11.65 -3.71 -6.69
CA ILE A 72 -10.31 -4.32 -6.65
C ILE A 72 -9.57 -3.89 -7.91
N GLY A 73 -8.31 -3.52 -7.77
CA GLY A 73 -7.50 -3.12 -8.93
C GLY A 73 -6.05 -2.81 -8.59
N THR A 74 -5.40 -2.11 -9.51
CA THR A 74 -4.02 -1.64 -9.34
C THR A 74 -4.01 -0.18 -8.92
N VAL A 75 -3.18 0.14 -7.93
CA VAL A 75 -2.93 1.52 -7.50
C VAL A 75 -1.50 1.95 -7.77
N LYS A 76 -1.33 3.24 -8.04
CA LYS A 76 -0.05 3.90 -8.24
C LYS A 76 0.18 4.92 -7.14
N ILE A 77 1.20 4.70 -6.33
CA ILE A 77 1.61 5.61 -5.25
C ILE A 77 2.87 6.36 -5.71
N PRO A 78 2.80 7.69 -5.88
CA PRO A 78 3.97 8.50 -6.19
C PRO A 78 4.97 8.48 -5.03
N LEU A 79 6.24 8.36 -5.35
CA LEU A 79 7.35 8.40 -4.40
C LEU A 79 8.33 9.52 -4.79
N PRO A 80 9.20 9.97 -3.86
CA PRO A 80 10.21 10.97 -4.17
C PRO A 80 11.09 10.59 -5.36
N GLY A 81 11.54 11.59 -6.12
CA GLY A 81 12.44 11.38 -7.25
C GLY A 81 11.78 10.72 -8.48
N GLU A 82 10.53 11.09 -8.77
CA GLU A 82 9.74 10.60 -9.92
C GLU A 82 9.49 9.07 -9.92
N MET A 83 9.77 8.40 -8.80
CA MET A 83 9.51 6.98 -8.62
C MET A 83 8.03 6.74 -8.34
N ASN A 84 7.56 5.53 -8.66
CA ASN A 84 6.19 5.12 -8.35
C ASN A 84 6.20 3.69 -7.82
N LEU A 85 5.38 3.43 -6.81
CA LEU A 85 5.08 2.08 -6.32
C LEU A 85 3.75 1.62 -6.90
N LEU A 86 3.78 0.49 -7.62
CA LEU A 86 2.58 -0.15 -8.17
C LEU A 86 2.17 -1.33 -7.29
N LEU A 87 1.00 -1.23 -6.68
CA LEU A 87 0.40 -2.30 -5.90
C LEU A 87 -0.76 -2.88 -6.70
N THR A 88 -0.82 -4.21 -6.78
CA THR A 88 -1.89 -4.95 -7.46
C THR A 88 -2.81 -5.58 -6.41
N ASP A 89 -4.00 -6.00 -6.82
CA ASP A 89 -4.98 -6.68 -5.94
C ASP A 89 -5.43 -5.82 -4.74
N VAL A 90 -5.38 -4.50 -4.90
CA VAL A 90 -5.69 -3.52 -3.85
C VAL A 90 -7.19 -3.39 -3.70
N LEU A 91 -7.65 -3.47 -2.46
CA LEU A 91 -9.04 -3.28 -2.11
C LEU A 91 -9.39 -1.80 -1.99
N PHE A 92 -10.45 -1.38 -2.68
CA PHE A 92 -11.08 -0.10 -2.43
C PHE A 92 -12.14 -0.25 -1.33
N ALA A 93 -11.88 0.33 -0.17
CA ALA A 93 -12.77 0.32 0.99
C ALA A 93 -12.85 1.74 1.56
N PRO A 94 -13.80 2.58 1.10
CA PRO A 94 -13.83 4.01 1.44
C PRO A 94 -14.05 4.29 2.94
N ASN A 95 -14.65 3.34 3.66
CA ASN A 95 -14.91 3.46 5.09
C ASN A 95 -13.74 3.03 5.99
N MET A 96 -12.61 2.60 5.40
CA MET A 96 -11.39 2.32 6.15
C MET A 96 -10.77 3.61 6.66
N ARG A 97 -10.21 3.57 7.88
CA ARG A 97 -9.58 4.73 8.49
C ARG A 97 -8.30 5.16 7.74
N CYS A 98 -7.51 4.18 7.29
CA CYS A 98 -6.14 4.36 6.81
C CYS A 98 -5.93 3.52 5.55
N ASN A 99 -5.04 3.97 4.66
CA ASN A 99 -4.54 3.16 3.56
C ASN A 99 -3.47 2.19 4.10
N LEU A 100 -3.49 0.94 3.64
CA LEU A 100 -2.63 -0.12 4.14
C LEU A 100 -1.82 -0.74 2.98
N ILE A 101 -0.51 -0.85 3.19
CA ILE A 101 0.40 -1.63 2.35
C ILE A 101 0.73 -2.92 3.11
N PHE A 102 0.24 -4.04 2.60
CA PHE A 102 0.59 -5.36 3.12
C PHE A 102 2.05 -5.72 2.79
N VAL A 103 2.85 -5.95 3.84
CA VAL A 103 4.30 -6.16 3.72
C VAL A 103 4.66 -7.42 2.96
N SER A 104 4.04 -8.58 3.24
CA SER A 104 4.46 -9.83 2.59
C SER A 104 4.30 -9.78 1.07
N ARG A 105 3.31 -9.02 0.58
CA ARG A 105 3.11 -8.86 -0.86
C ARG A 105 4.15 -7.96 -1.54
N LEU A 106 4.78 -7.08 -0.77
CA LEU A 106 5.97 -6.35 -1.23
C LEU A 106 7.16 -7.30 -1.33
N ASP A 107 7.37 -8.14 -0.33
CA ASP A 107 8.47 -9.13 -0.29
C ASP A 107 8.36 -10.13 -1.46
N ASP A 108 7.16 -10.65 -1.74
CA ASP A 108 6.87 -11.49 -2.91
C ASP A 108 7.31 -10.86 -4.25
N LYS A 109 7.27 -9.52 -4.33
CA LYS A 109 7.66 -8.74 -5.51
C LYS A 109 9.13 -8.31 -5.49
N GLY A 110 9.91 -8.75 -4.52
CA GLY A 110 11.33 -8.45 -4.37
C GLY A 110 11.63 -7.09 -3.74
N TYR A 111 10.65 -6.44 -3.11
CA TYR A 111 10.88 -5.23 -2.34
C TYR A 111 11.38 -5.57 -0.93
N GLU A 112 12.31 -4.76 -0.42
CA GLU A 112 12.87 -4.92 0.91
C GLU A 112 12.29 -3.85 1.85
N VAL A 113 11.75 -4.27 3.00
CA VAL A 113 11.31 -3.36 4.07
C VAL A 113 12.38 -3.34 5.16
N LYS A 114 13.01 -2.19 5.38
CA LYS A 114 14.08 -2.02 6.39
C LYS A 114 13.59 -1.19 7.55
N PHE A 115 14.00 -1.58 8.75
CA PHE A 115 13.83 -0.75 9.94
C PHE A 115 15.19 -0.19 10.33
N ARG A 116 15.30 1.13 10.52
CA ARG A 116 16.52 1.79 10.99
C ARG A 116 16.20 2.82 12.06
N SER A 117 16.83 2.68 13.22
CA SER A 117 16.68 3.62 14.35
C SER A 117 15.20 3.84 14.76
N GLY A 118 14.40 2.77 14.78
CA GLY A 118 12.98 2.82 15.14
C GLY A 118 12.06 3.42 14.08
N LYS A 119 12.54 3.58 12.84
CA LYS A 119 11.75 4.03 11.68
C LYS A 119 11.74 2.92 10.63
N VAL A 120 10.61 2.76 9.94
CA VAL A 120 10.55 2.05 8.65
C VAL A 120 11.07 3.00 7.59
#